data_AF-A0A1Y3MTN3-F1
#
_entry.id   AF-A0A1Y3MTN3-F1
#
_cell.length_a   1.000
_cell.length_b   1.000
_cell.length_c   1.000
_cell.angle_alpha   90.00
_cell.angle_beta   90.00
_cell.angle_gamma   90.00
#
_symmetry.space_group_name_H-M   'P 1'
#
loop_
_entity.id
_entity.type
_entity.pdbx_description
1 polymer ?
#
loop_
_entity_poly.entity_id
_entity_poly.type
_entity_poly.pdbx_seq_one_letter_code
_entity_poly.pdbx_strand_id
1 'polypeptide(L)'
;MKLFERILIGVSIASTVLSNTLSDISFKIDFNSIQKTPECQSDFDEYKQCFALFNYGSYANNFKEVCDIVYSENCQEFYEDPLIFLPNCQDSKELAQALDTSVININLSRVGAGCKTDENGILCPIANSFFNGESIAQNYNTLFESTCKSLKCKTALIDALKGELAYAKDAESLSITSGQLDNSTATLMNRFLNDLNSDKCSIGNSETKNMKNANETNDYPPISFNNTLLLLFAINLTFLFFF
;
A
#
# COMPACT_ATOMS: atom_id res chain seq x y z
N MET A 1 -3.54 41.32 42.72
CA MET A 1 -3.73 39.86 42.77
C MET A 1 -3.98 39.40 41.34
N LYS A 2 -3.01 38.99 40.52
CA LYS A 2 -1.86 38.08 40.76
C LYS A 2 -2.31 36.82 41.48
N LEU A 3 -2.85 35.82 40.77
CA LEU A 3 -2.62 34.39 41.06
C LEU A 3 -3.25 33.38 40.07
N PHE A 4 -3.83 33.77 38.92
CA PHE A 4 -4.49 32.84 38.00
C PHE A 4 -3.81 32.64 36.62
N GLU A 5 -2.57 33.11 36.44
CA GLU A 5 -1.88 33.10 35.13
C GLU A 5 -0.82 32.00 34.94
N ARG A 6 -0.69 31.00 35.83
CA ARG A 6 0.47 30.09 35.77
C ARG A 6 0.18 28.61 35.97
N ILE A 7 -0.78 28.04 35.24
CA ILE A 7 -0.79 26.59 34.97
C ILE A 7 -1.36 26.35 33.57
N LEU A 8 -0.59 26.69 32.53
CA LEU A 8 -0.75 26.06 31.22
C LEU A 8 0.36 25.03 31.11
N ILE A 9 0.08 23.83 31.59
CA ILE A 9 0.91 22.65 31.36
C ILE A 9 0.78 22.39 29.86
N GLY A 10 1.79 22.78 29.10
CA GLY A 10 1.96 22.40 27.71
C GLY A 10 2.15 20.90 27.64
N VAL A 11 1.04 20.15 27.60
CA VAL A 11 1.04 18.78 27.11
C VAL A 11 1.31 18.88 25.62
N SER A 12 2.60 18.90 25.25
CA SER A 12 3.00 18.53 23.90
C SER A 12 2.62 17.06 23.75
N ILE A 13 1.41 16.82 23.24
CA ILE A 13 1.02 15.52 22.75
C ILE A 13 2.01 15.26 21.63
N ALA A 14 3.06 14.47 21.92
CA ALA A 14 3.83 13.83 20.88
C ALA A 14 2.86 12.85 20.23
N SER A 15 2.07 13.34 19.28
CA SER A 15 1.40 12.48 18.32
C SER A 15 2.53 11.81 17.57
N THR A 16 2.92 10.61 18.02
CA THR A 16 3.62 9.66 17.19
C THR A 16 2.69 9.41 16.01
N VAL A 17 2.94 10.14 14.93
CA VAL A 17 2.38 9.81 13.62
C VAL A 17 3.00 8.45 13.29
N LEU A 18 2.30 7.39 13.67
CA LEU A 18 2.60 6.05 13.19
C LEU A 18 2.38 6.13 11.68
N SER A 19 3.48 6.09 10.94
CA SER A 19 3.46 6.10 9.49
C SER A 19 2.67 4.89 8.99
N ASN A 20 1.80 5.11 8.02
CA ASN A 20 0.77 4.17 7.58
C ASN A 20 1.18 3.33 6.36
N THR A 21 2.46 3.35 5.99
CA THR A 21 2.97 2.70 4.77
C THR A 21 3.81 1.47 5.10
N LEU A 22 4.05 0.62 4.09
CA LEU A 22 4.78 -0.65 4.21
C LEU A 22 6.21 -0.43 4.76
N SER A 23 6.83 0.66 4.33
CA SER A 23 7.97 1.31 4.98
C SER A 23 7.62 2.76 5.33
N ASP A 24 8.37 3.38 6.24
CA ASP A 24 8.22 4.82 6.53
C ASP A 24 8.62 5.72 5.35
N ILE A 25 9.07 5.13 4.23
CA ILE A 25 9.45 5.86 3.01
C ILE A 25 8.20 6.37 2.32
N SER A 26 8.09 7.70 2.32
CA SER A 26 7.09 8.46 1.57
C SER A 26 7.79 9.44 0.64
N PHE A 27 7.32 9.48 -0.60
CA PHE A 27 7.81 10.39 -1.63
C PHE A 27 6.96 11.66 -1.66
N LYS A 28 7.59 12.81 -1.44
CA LYS A 28 6.93 14.12 -1.55
C LYS A 28 6.96 14.58 -3.00
N ILE A 29 6.17 13.90 -3.84
CA ILE A 29 6.11 14.22 -5.27
C ILE A 29 4.80 14.94 -5.54
N ASP A 30 4.89 16.23 -5.88
CA ASP A 30 3.78 16.96 -6.50
C ASP A 30 4.25 17.45 -7.86
N PHE A 31 3.99 16.64 -8.90
CA PHE A 31 4.37 16.98 -10.26
C PHE A 31 3.77 18.30 -10.74
N ASN A 32 2.67 18.78 -10.16
CA ASN A 32 2.09 20.08 -10.53
C ASN A 32 2.88 21.25 -9.94
N SER A 33 3.58 21.04 -8.83
CA SER A 33 4.42 22.05 -8.17
C SER A 33 5.81 22.20 -8.80
N ILE A 34 6.29 21.18 -9.52
CA ILE A 34 7.58 21.21 -10.22
C ILE A 34 7.53 22.28 -11.30
N GLN A 35 8.43 23.27 -11.22
CA GLN A 35 8.60 24.29 -12.24
C GLN A 35 9.08 23.64 -13.55
N LYS A 36 8.37 23.91 -14.64
CA LYS A 36 8.68 23.38 -15.98
C LYS A 36 8.73 24.52 -16.97
N THR A 37 9.66 24.45 -17.91
CA THR A 37 9.60 25.29 -19.12
C THR A 37 8.40 24.85 -19.98
N PRO A 38 7.91 25.71 -20.90
CA PRO A 38 6.86 25.31 -21.83
C PRO A 38 7.19 24.04 -22.62
N GLU A 39 8.45 23.87 -23.01
CA GLU A 39 8.94 22.69 -23.74
C GLU A 39 8.90 21.44 -22.86
N CYS A 40 9.37 21.53 -21.61
CA CYS A 40 9.27 20.44 -20.66
C CYS A 40 7.80 20.07 -20.34
N GLN A 41 6.91 21.06 -20.24
CA GLN A 41 5.49 20.80 -20.03
C GLN A 41 4.88 20.04 -21.21
N SER A 42 5.30 20.32 -22.44
CA SER A 42 4.85 19.57 -23.63
C SER A 42 5.25 18.09 -23.56
N ASP A 43 6.52 17.79 -23.24
CA ASP A 43 6.98 16.41 -23.05
C ASP A 43 6.20 15.73 -21.92
N PHE A 44 6.00 16.45 -20.81
CA PHE A 44 5.26 15.95 -19.66
C PHE A 44 3.80 15.61 -20.01
N ASP A 45 3.13 16.44 -20.80
CA ASP A 45 1.73 16.25 -21.21
C ASP A 45 1.54 15.03 -22.12
N GLU A 46 2.54 14.71 -22.94
CA GLU A 46 2.56 13.52 -23.81
C GLU A 46 2.56 12.23 -22.98
N TYR A 47 3.36 12.19 -21.91
CA TYR A 47 3.51 11.00 -21.04
C TYR A 47 2.71 11.08 -19.74
N LYS A 48 1.81 12.07 -19.60
CA LYS A 48 1.07 12.35 -18.35
C LYS A 48 0.37 11.13 -17.74
N GLN A 49 -0.09 10.20 -18.57
CA GLN A 49 -0.76 8.98 -18.13
C GLN A 49 0.18 8.06 -17.33
N CYS A 50 1.47 8.01 -17.68
CA CYS A 50 2.44 7.17 -17.00
C CYS A 50 2.75 7.66 -15.58
N PHE A 51 2.39 8.91 -15.26
CA PHE A 51 2.47 9.43 -13.89
C PHE A 51 1.38 8.90 -12.96
N ALA A 52 0.39 8.15 -13.48
CA ALA A 52 -0.57 7.40 -12.65
C ALA A 52 0.15 6.44 -11.67
N LEU A 53 1.36 5.98 -12.00
CA LEU A 53 2.23 5.19 -11.13
C LEU A 53 2.51 5.86 -9.77
N PHE A 54 2.55 7.19 -9.72
CA PHE A 54 2.88 7.94 -8.49
C PHE A 54 1.64 8.45 -7.75
N ASN A 55 0.47 8.39 -8.38
CA ASN A 55 -0.78 8.87 -7.80
C ASN A 55 -1.86 7.77 -7.73
N TYR A 56 -1.43 6.52 -7.64
CA TYR A 56 -2.34 5.37 -7.64
C TYR A 56 -3.36 5.39 -6.48
N GLY A 57 -3.03 6.04 -5.35
CA GLY A 57 -3.96 6.21 -4.22
C GLY A 57 -5.23 7.01 -4.58
N SER A 58 -5.14 7.92 -5.56
CA SER A 58 -6.31 8.65 -6.07
C SER A 58 -7.30 7.77 -6.84
N TYR A 59 -6.92 6.52 -7.14
CA TYR A 59 -7.68 5.55 -7.93
C TYR A 59 -8.19 4.37 -7.11
N ALA A 60 -8.40 4.52 -5.80
CA ALA A 60 -8.85 3.43 -4.93
C ALA A 60 -10.10 2.69 -5.46
N ASN A 61 -10.98 3.38 -6.19
CA ASN A 61 -12.19 2.79 -6.79
C ASN A 61 -12.02 2.32 -8.24
N ASN A 62 -10.84 2.53 -8.84
CA ASN A 62 -10.58 2.27 -10.26
C ASN A 62 -9.17 1.71 -10.49
N PHE A 63 -8.78 0.75 -9.64
CA PHE A 63 -7.46 0.11 -9.74
C PHE A 63 -7.23 -0.49 -11.12
N LYS A 64 -8.27 -1.06 -11.76
CA LYS A 64 -8.14 -1.68 -13.08
C LYS A 64 -7.63 -0.69 -14.14
N GLU A 65 -8.17 0.53 -14.17
CA GLU A 65 -7.69 1.56 -15.10
C GLU A 65 -6.23 1.91 -14.85
N VAL A 66 -5.81 2.07 -13.59
CA VAL A 66 -4.40 2.31 -13.26
C VAL A 66 -3.52 1.15 -13.68
N CYS A 67 -3.95 -0.08 -13.44
CA CYS A 67 -3.22 -1.27 -13.86
C CYS A 67 -3.05 -1.31 -15.37
N ASP A 68 -4.12 -1.04 -16.13
CA ASP A 68 -4.09 -1.05 -17.59
C ASP A 68 -3.15 0.05 -18.14
N ILE A 69 -3.11 1.22 -17.51
CA ILE A 69 -2.19 2.32 -17.88
C ILE A 69 -0.74 1.96 -17.54
N VAL A 70 -0.46 1.58 -16.29
CA VAL A 70 0.89 1.30 -15.80
C VAL A 70 1.53 0.15 -16.58
N TYR A 71 0.75 -0.89 -16.92
CA TYR A 71 1.22 -2.03 -17.69
C TYR A 71 1.06 -1.88 -19.21
N SER A 72 0.69 -0.70 -19.71
CA SER A 72 0.74 -0.42 -21.15
C SER A 72 2.19 -0.42 -21.63
N GLU A 73 2.41 -0.86 -22.87
CA GLU A 73 3.73 -0.88 -23.51
C GLU A 73 4.43 0.49 -23.44
N ASN A 74 3.69 1.56 -23.76
CA ASN A 74 4.20 2.93 -23.72
C ASN A 74 4.69 3.36 -22.32
N CYS A 75 4.00 2.97 -21.25
CA CYS A 75 4.44 3.33 -19.90
C CYS A 75 5.57 2.43 -19.40
N GLN A 76 5.59 1.14 -19.78
CA GLN A 76 6.71 0.27 -19.46
C GLN A 76 8.02 0.77 -20.08
N GLU A 77 8.01 1.18 -21.35
CA GLU A 77 9.17 1.81 -22.00
C GLU A 77 9.58 3.11 -21.30
N PHE A 78 8.59 3.96 -20.95
CA PHE A 78 8.85 5.18 -20.19
C PHE A 78 9.53 4.91 -18.84
N TYR A 79 9.14 3.86 -18.11
CA TYR A 79 9.71 3.56 -16.79
C TYR A 79 11.14 3.02 -16.84
N GLU A 80 11.61 2.52 -17.99
CA GLU A 80 12.99 2.05 -18.14
C GLU A 80 14.01 3.21 -18.15
N ASP A 81 13.70 4.29 -18.88
CA ASP A 81 14.50 5.51 -18.91
C ASP A 81 13.62 6.76 -19.19
N PRO A 82 12.94 7.29 -18.17
CA PRO A 82 11.91 8.31 -18.35
C PRO A 82 12.47 9.64 -18.85
N LEU A 83 13.76 9.93 -18.62
CA LEU A 83 14.37 11.19 -19.03
C LEU A 83 14.72 11.22 -20.53
N ILE A 84 14.79 10.05 -21.20
CA ILE A 84 14.88 9.99 -22.67
C ILE A 84 13.57 10.48 -23.31
N PHE A 85 12.43 10.19 -22.69
CA PHE A 85 11.11 10.63 -23.15
C PHE A 85 10.76 12.07 -22.74
N LEU A 86 11.56 12.66 -21.84
CA LEU A 86 11.41 14.03 -21.36
C LEU A 86 12.68 14.87 -21.64
N PRO A 87 13.15 14.95 -22.89
CA PRO A 87 14.42 15.59 -23.22
C PRO A 87 14.49 17.06 -22.81
N ASN A 88 13.36 17.78 -22.81
CA ASN A 88 13.31 19.18 -22.42
C ASN A 88 13.24 19.38 -20.90
N CYS A 89 13.17 18.29 -20.11
CA CYS A 89 13.07 18.34 -18.65
C CYS A 89 14.35 17.93 -17.91
N GLN A 90 15.44 17.61 -18.62
CA GLN A 90 16.66 17.04 -18.03
C GLN A 90 17.34 17.93 -16.97
N ASP A 91 17.16 19.25 -17.07
CA ASP A 91 17.73 20.20 -16.11
C ASP A 91 16.95 20.27 -14.78
N SER A 92 15.75 19.67 -14.71
CA SER A 92 14.95 19.67 -13.48
C SER A 92 15.45 18.61 -12.51
N LYS A 93 16.27 19.02 -11.55
CA LYS A 93 16.77 18.15 -10.48
C LYS A 93 15.64 17.46 -9.70
N GLU A 94 14.55 18.17 -9.42
CA GLU A 94 13.41 17.62 -8.68
C GLU A 94 12.70 16.53 -9.49
N LEU A 95 12.47 16.76 -10.79
CA LEU A 95 11.88 15.76 -11.66
C LEU A 95 12.79 14.55 -11.84
N ALA A 96 14.10 14.76 -12.03
CA ALA A 96 15.07 13.69 -12.13
C ALA A 96 15.07 12.79 -10.90
N GLN A 97 14.88 13.35 -9.70
CA GLN A 97 14.72 12.55 -8.48
C GLN A 97 13.37 11.84 -8.40
N ALA A 98 12.27 12.50 -8.80
CA ALA A 98 10.94 11.89 -8.81
C ALA A 98 10.86 10.70 -9.79
N LEU A 99 11.67 10.73 -10.83
CA LEU A 99 11.78 9.71 -11.87
C LEU A 99 13.03 8.81 -11.69
N ASP A 100 13.68 8.86 -10.51
CA ASP A 100 14.80 7.99 -10.20
C ASP A 100 14.37 6.52 -10.23
N THR A 101 15.25 5.65 -10.71
CA THR A 101 14.99 4.22 -10.86
C THR A 101 14.56 3.56 -9.55
N SER A 102 15.08 4.01 -8.40
CA SER A 102 14.66 3.47 -7.09
C SER A 102 13.20 3.83 -6.77
N VAL A 103 12.78 5.06 -7.06
CA VAL A 103 11.42 5.55 -6.84
C VAL A 103 10.44 4.84 -7.76
N ILE A 104 10.78 4.73 -9.06
CA ILE A 104 9.98 4.01 -10.04
C ILE A 104 9.80 2.55 -9.63
N ASN A 105 10.88 1.86 -9.29
CA ASN A 105 10.79 0.43 -8.94
C ASN A 105 10.03 0.18 -7.64
N ILE A 106 10.13 1.05 -6.63
CA ILE A 106 9.29 0.96 -5.43
C ILE A 106 7.82 1.09 -5.81
N ASN A 107 7.45 2.10 -6.60
CA ASN A 107 6.06 2.29 -7.00
C ASN A 107 5.55 1.16 -7.92
N LEU A 108 6.37 0.65 -8.86
CA LEU A 108 6.04 -0.50 -9.69
C LEU A 108 5.81 -1.76 -8.86
N SER A 109 6.62 -1.96 -7.82
CA SER A 109 6.46 -3.08 -6.89
C SER A 109 5.13 -2.98 -6.12
N ARG A 110 4.78 -1.77 -5.65
CA ARG A 110 3.54 -1.50 -4.92
C ARG A 110 2.30 -1.64 -5.81
N VAL A 111 2.26 -0.91 -6.93
CA VAL A 111 1.17 -1.00 -7.92
C VAL A 111 1.08 -2.43 -8.46
N GLY A 112 2.21 -3.07 -8.70
CA GLY A 112 2.23 -4.41 -9.26
C GLY A 112 1.57 -5.44 -8.37
N ALA A 113 1.77 -5.35 -7.05
CA ALA A 113 1.03 -6.16 -6.09
C ALA A 113 -0.44 -5.74 -5.96
N GLY A 114 -0.73 -4.43 -5.98
CA GLY A 114 -2.10 -3.90 -5.99
C GLY A 114 -2.93 -4.32 -7.20
N CYS A 115 -2.28 -4.63 -8.33
CA CYS A 115 -2.93 -5.05 -9.56
C CYS A 115 -3.15 -6.57 -9.69
N LYS A 116 -2.74 -7.38 -8.70
CA LYS A 116 -2.92 -8.83 -8.78
C LYS A 116 -4.28 -9.25 -8.24
N THR A 117 -4.83 -10.26 -8.90
CA THR A 117 -5.98 -11.03 -8.43
C THR A 117 -5.55 -12.43 -8.03
N ASP A 118 -6.35 -13.04 -7.15
CA ASP A 118 -6.21 -14.43 -6.74
C ASP A 118 -6.57 -15.40 -7.88
N GLU A 119 -6.69 -16.69 -7.54
CA GLU A 119 -7.05 -17.74 -8.47
C GLU A 119 -8.51 -17.65 -8.94
N ASN A 120 -9.37 -16.94 -8.22
CA ASN A 120 -10.80 -16.75 -8.52
C ASN A 120 -11.09 -15.38 -9.17
N GLY A 121 -10.06 -14.57 -9.44
CA GLY A 121 -10.22 -13.23 -10.00
C GLY A 121 -10.60 -12.15 -8.98
N ILE A 122 -10.51 -12.45 -7.68
CA ILE A 122 -10.72 -11.49 -6.59
C ILE A 122 -9.43 -10.71 -6.35
N LEU A 123 -9.52 -9.41 -6.14
CA LEU A 123 -8.36 -8.55 -5.86
C LEU A 123 -7.58 -9.05 -4.64
N CYS A 124 -6.25 -9.06 -4.75
CA CYS A 124 -5.41 -9.50 -3.64
C CYS A 124 -5.54 -8.58 -2.42
N PRO A 125 -5.52 -9.12 -1.18
CA PRO A 125 -5.73 -8.33 0.03
C PRO A 125 -4.78 -7.14 0.19
N ILE A 126 -3.54 -7.27 -0.28
CA ILE A 126 -2.53 -6.20 -0.24
C ILE A 126 -2.93 -4.95 -1.02
N ALA A 127 -3.78 -5.08 -2.04
CA ALA A 127 -4.25 -3.96 -2.83
C ALA A 127 -4.95 -2.91 -1.95
N ASN A 128 -5.78 -3.34 -0.99
CA ASN A 128 -6.45 -2.44 -0.06
C ASN A 128 -5.44 -1.62 0.75
N SER A 129 -4.33 -2.24 1.19
CA SER A 129 -3.30 -1.52 1.95
C SER A 129 -2.62 -0.44 1.12
N PHE A 130 -2.34 -0.71 -0.16
CA PHE A 130 -1.73 0.30 -1.02
C PHE A 130 -2.71 1.39 -1.45
N PHE A 131 -3.92 1.04 -1.86
CA PHE A 131 -4.89 2.00 -2.40
C PHE A 131 -5.59 2.83 -1.31
N ASN A 132 -5.86 2.24 -0.15
CA ASN A 132 -6.55 2.92 0.96
C ASN A 132 -5.56 3.48 2.00
N GLY A 133 -4.26 3.25 1.83
CA GLY A 133 -3.23 3.67 2.77
C GLY A 133 -3.35 2.99 4.15
N GLU A 134 -3.82 1.74 4.18
CA GLU A 134 -3.92 1.00 5.45
C GLU A 134 -2.53 0.55 5.92
N SER A 135 -2.27 0.71 7.21
CA SER A 135 -1.02 0.27 7.81
C SER A 135 -0.93 -1.26 7.81
N ILE A 136 0.07 -1.76 7.07
CA ILE A 136 0.38 -3.19 7.02
C ILE A 136 0.85 -3.70 8.37
N ALA A 137 1.58 -2.90 9.15
CA ALA A 137 2.01 -3.28 10.48
C ALA A 137 0.81 -3.51 11.42
N GLN A 138 -0.22 -2.66 11.33
CA GLN A 138 -1.44 -2.80 12.12
C GLN A 138 -2.31 -3.98 11.65
N ASN A 139 -2.33 -4.22 10.33
CA ASN A 139 -3.14 -5.28 9.72
C ASN A 139 -2.37 -6.57 9.44
N TYR A 140 -1.17 -6.73 10.01
CA TYR A 140 -0.22 -7.78 9.65
C TYR A 140 -0.84 -9.19 9.69
N ASN A 141 -1.50 -9.56 10.79
CA ASN A 141 -2.07 -10.91 10.94
C ASN A 141 -3.18 -11.16 9.90
N THR A 142 -4.11 -10.21 9.76
CA THR A 142 -5.23 -10.32 8.81
C THR A 142 -4.73 -10.37 7.37
N LEU A 143 -3.76 -9.52 7.02
CA LEU A 143 -3.16 -9.49 5.70
C LEU A 143 -2.38 -10.79 5.41
N PHE A 144 -1.60 -11.28 6.38
CA PHE A 144 -0.87 -12.54 6.25
C PHE A 144 -1.84 -13.71 6.01
N GLU A 145 -2.83 -13.89 6.89
CA GLU A 145 -3.78 -15.00 6.80
C GLU A 145 -4.58 -14.98 5.50
N SER A 146 -5.04 -13.81 5.05
CA SER A 146 -5.78 -13.69 3.79
C SER A 146 -4.90 -13.90 2.57
N THR A 147 -3.68 -13.37 2.57
CA THR A 147 -2.72 -13.54 1.48
C THR A 147 -2.29 -14.99 1.32
N CYS A 148 -2.11 -15.73 2.42
CA CYS A 148 -1.69 -17.13 2.40
C CYS A 148 -2.72 -18.10 1.82
N LYS A 149 -3.94 -17.65 1.55
CA LYS A 149 -4.98 -18.45 0.88
C LYS A 149 -4.79 -18.50 -0.65
N SER A 150 -3.98 -17.61 -1.21
CA SER A 150 -3.75 -17.49 -2.66
C SER A 150 -2.27 -17.51 -2.98
N LEU A 151 -1.84 -18.41 -3.88
CA LEU A 151 -0.46 -18.45 -4.32
C LEU A 151 -0.11 -17.19 -5.11
N LYS A 152 -1.02 -16.71 -5.96
CA LYS A 152 -0.83 -15.46 -6.71
C LYS A 152 -0.65 -14.26 -5.78
N CYS A 153 -1.52 -14.10 -4.79
CA CYS A 153 -1.41 -12.98 -3.86
C CYS A 153 -0.18 -13.08 -2.97
N LYS A 154 0.19 -14.29 -2.56
CA LYS A 154 1.43 -14.54 -1.83
C LYS A 154 2.65 -14.12 -2.63
N THR A 155 2.76 -14.54 -3.89
CA THR A 155 3.85 -14.15 -4.78
C THR A 155 3.86 -12.62 -4.98
N ALA A 156 2.70 -12.02 -5.21
CA ALA A 156 2.56 -10.57 -5.36
C ALA A 156 3.11 -9.79 -4.16
N LEU A 157 2.73 -10.19 -2.93
CA LEU A 157 3.22 -9.56 -1.72
C LEU A 157 4.73 -9.78 -1.52
N ILE A 158 5.23 -10.98 -1.81
CA ILE A 158 6.67 -11.27 -1.75
C ILE A 158 7.45 -10.34 -2.70
N ASP A 159 6.97 -10.18 -3.93
CA ASP A 159 7.64 -9.35 -4.93
C ASP A 159 7.62 -7.87 -4.52
N ALA A 160 6.49 -7.39 -3.99
CA ALA A 160 6.41 -6.03 -3.44
C ALA A 160 7.40 -5.78 -2.31
N LEU A 161 7.46 -6.69 -1.33
CA LEU A 161 8.37 -6.59 -0.19
C LEU A 161 9.84 -6.63 -0.63
N LYS A 162 10.19 -7.49 -1.59
CA LYS A 162 11.55 -7.57 -2.13
C LYS A 162 11.94 -6.31 -2.88
N GLY A 163 11.05 -5.80 -3.73
CA GLY A 163 11.30 -4.56 -4.47
C GLY A 163 11.52 -3.39 -3.53
N GLU A 164 10.65 -3.24 -2.51
CA GLU A 164 10.79 -2.16 -1.55
C GLU A 164 12.09 -2.27 -0.73
N LEU A 165 12.46 -3.46 -0.25
CA LEU A 165 13.75 -3.67 0.44
C LEU A 165 14.97 -3.41 -0.48
N ALA A 166 14.88 -3.76 -1.76
CA ALA A 166 16.00 -3.64 -2.69
C ALA A 166 16.34 -2.17 -3.00
N TYR A 167 15.31 -1.31 -3.13
CA TYR A 167 15.46 0.06 -3.62
C TYR A 167 15.33 1.14 -2.53
N ALA A 168 14.85 0.78 -1.33
CA ALA A 168 14.64 1.70 -0.21
C ALA A 168 15.86 2.59 0.09
N LYS A 169 17.04 1.99 0.19
CA LYS A 169 18.26 2.72 0.57
C LYS A 169 18.68 3.78 -0.44
N ASP A 170 18.53 3.49 -1.73
CA ASP A 170 18.86 4.44 -2.79
C ASP A 170 17.84 5.58 -2.79
N ALA A 171 16.55 5.25 -2.66
CA ALA A 171 15.46 6.20 -2.54
C ALA A 171 15.60 7.14 -1.33
N GLU A 172 16.05 6.64 -0.17
CA GLU A 172 16.31 7.44 1.05
C GLU A 172 17.33 8.56 0.85
N SER A 173 18.26 8.38 -0.09
CA SER A 173 19.29 9.38 -0.37
C SER A 173 18.77 10.60 -1.16
N LEU A 174 17.56 10.50 -1.71
CA LEU A 174 16.96 11.54 -2.54
C LEU A 174 16.31 12.63 -1.67
N SER A 175 16.39 13.89 -2.12
CA SER A 175 15.82 15.01 -1.36
C SER A 175 14.28 15.07 -1.37
N ILE A 176 13.63 14.34 -2.28
CA ILE A 176 12.17 14.19 -2.33
C ILE A 176 11.64 13.17 -1.32
N THR A 177 12.52 12.38 -0.71
CA THR A 177 12.14 11.30 0.18
C THR A 177 12.01 11.79 1.62
N SER A 178 11.01 11.28 2.31
CA SER A 178 10.86 11.46 3.74
C SER A 178 10.68 10.11 4.43
N GLY A 179 11.15 10.03 5.67
CA GLY A 179 11.27 8.77 6.39
C GLY A 179 12.55 8.00 6.01
N GLN A 180 12.72 6.84 6.63
CA GLN A 180 13.83 5.92 6.39
C GLN A 180 13.35 4.51 6.70
N LEU A 181 13.83 3.52 5.96
CA LEU A 181 13.69 2.12 6.30
C LEU A 181 14.62 1.83 7.49
N ASP A 182 14.14 2.12 8.69
CA ASP A 182 14.90 1.81 9.89
C ASP A 182 15.04 0.28 10.08
N ASN A 183 15.98 -0.11 10.95
CA ASN A 183 16.25 -1.52 11.22
C ASN A 183 15.00 -2.27 11.71
N SER A 184 14.09 -1.59 12.42
CA SER A 184 12.84 -2.18 12.91
C SER A 184 11.92 -2.56 11.75
N THR A 185 11.71 -1.63 10.82
CA THR A 185 10.87 -1.80 9.64
C THR A 185 11.45 -2.83 8.68
N ALA A 186 12.75 -2.76 8.42
CA ALA A 186 13.46 -3.79 7.64
C ALA A 186 13.33 -5.18 8.28
N THR A 187 13.43 -5.27 9.61
CA THR A 187 13.26 -6.54 10.34
C THR A 187 11.84 -7.07 10.21
N LEU A 188 10.83 -6.19 10.29
CA LEU A 188 9.43 -6.57 10.11
C LEU A 188 9.16 -7.08 8.68
N MET A 189 9.62 -6.36 7.66
CA MET A 189 9.49 -6.79 6.25
C MET A 189 10.18 -8.13 5.99
N ASN A 190 11.40 -8.32 6.51
CA ASN A 190 12.12 -9.59 6.39
C ASN A 190 11.42 -10.73 7.14
N ARG A 191 10.87 -10.46 8.33
CA ARG A 191 10.03 -11.43 9.03
C ARG A 191 8.80 -11.81 8.20
N PHE A 192 8.15 -10.83 7.58
CA PHE A 192 6.99 -11.07 6.73
C PHE A 192 7.36 -11.95 5.53
N LEU A 193 8.46 -11.65 4.85
CA LEU A 193 9.01 -12.47 3.78
C LEU A 193 9.30 -13.91 4.24
N ASN A 194 9.92 -14.08 5.41
CA ASN A 194 10.21 -15.40 5.96
C ASN A 194 8.93 -16.18 6.27
N ASP A 195 7.94 -15.53 6.88
CA ASP A 195 6.67 -16.17 7.20
C ASP A 195 5.90 -16.57 5.93
N LEU A 196 5.87 -15.72 4.89
CA LEU A 196 5.25 -16.01 3.59
C LEU A 196 5.95 -17.16 2.83
N ASN A 197 7.27 -17.30 2.97
CA ASN A 197 8.03 -18.40 2.36
C ASN A 197 8.04 -19.68 3.21
N SER A 198 7.55 -19.63 4.44
CA SER A 198 7.53 -20.77 5.35
C SER A 198 6.25 -21.60 5.26
N ASP A 199 6.25 -22.75 5.92
CA ASP A 199 5.07 -23.61 6.08
C ASP A 199 3.92 -22.93 6.82
N LYS A 200 4.16 -21.82 7.54
CA LYS A 200 3.08 -21.03 8.16
C LYS A 200 2.09 -20.51 7.13
N CYS A 201 2.56 -20.22 5.92
CA CYS A 201 1.74 -19.75 4.81
C CYS A 201 1.22 -20.89 3.92
N SER A 202 1.48 -22.14 4.30
CA SER A 202 1.02 -23.35 3.59
C SER A 202 -0.36 -23.82 4.04
N ILE A 203 -0.97 -23.13 5.03
CA ILE A 203 -2.24 -23.50 5.67
C ILE A 203 -3.45 -23.41 4.70
N GLY A 204 -3.35 -22.67 3.60
CA GLY A 204 -4.41 -22.62 2.56
C GLY A 204 -4.47 -23.82 1.60
N ASN A 205 -3.47 -24.72 1.60
CA ASN A 205 -3.40 -25.85 0.66
C ASN A 205 -4.07 -27.14 1.18
N SER A 206 -4.52 -27.19 2.44
CA SER A 206 -5.20 -28.39 2.97
C SER A 206 -6.65 -28.48 2.52
N GLU A 207 -7.33 -27.35 2.29
CA GLU A 207 -8.74 -27.33 1.87
C GLU A 207 -8.91 -27.53 0.35
N THR A 208 -7.97 -27.06 -0.47
CA THR A 208 -8.02 -27.26 -1.93
C THR A 208 -7.74 -28.69 -2.38
N LYS A 209 -7.09 -29.52 -1.55
CA LYS A 209 -6.97 -30.97 -1.83
C LYS A 209 -8.28 -31.74 -1.65
N ASN A 210 -9.27 -31.16 -0.96
CA ASN A 210 -10.56 -31.81 -0.72
C ASN A 210 -11.69 -31.30 -1.63
N MET A 211 -11.51 -30.17 -2.34
CA MET A 211 -12.56 -29.61 -3.22
C MET A 211 -12.63 -30.22 -4.62
N LYS A 212 -11.74 -31.15 -5.01
CA LYS A 212 -11.87 -31.86 -6.30
C LYS A 212 -12.84 -33.05 -6.30
N ASN A 213 -13.45 -33.40 -5.16
CA ASN A 213 -14.33 -34.57 -5.04
C ASN A 213 -15.73 -34.30 -4.43
N ALA A 214 -16.17 -33.05 -4.30
CA ALA A 214 -17.51 -32.75 -3.79
C ALA A 214 -18.38 -32.12 -4.89
N ASN A 215 -18.87 -32.97 -5.80
CA ASN A 215 -20.21 -32.76 -6.33
C ASN A 215 -21.20 -33.17 -5.22
N GLU A 216 -22.28 -32.39 -5.13
CA GLU A 216 -23.55 -32.67 -4.42
C GLU A 216 -23.79 -32.04 -3.03
N THR A 217 -24.90 -31.29 -3.04
CA THR A 217 -25.77 -30.81 -1.94
C THR A 217 -25.33 -29.59 -1.13
N ASN A 218 -25.98 -28.47 -1.46
CA ASN A 218 -26.09 -27.27 -0.63
C ASN A 218 -26.74 -27.61 0.71
N ASP A 219 -25.96 -27.59 1.78
CA ASP A 219 -26.49 -27.48 3.14
C ASP A 219 -25.64 -26.45 3.89
N TYR A 220 -26.09 -25.19 3.85
CA TYR A 220 -25.51 -24.13 4.67
C TYR A 220 -26.07 -24.30 6.09
N PRO A 221 -25.24 -24.52 7.12
CA PRO A 221 -25.73 -24.52 8.49
C PRO A 221 -26.22 -23.11 8.84
N PRO A 222 -27.39 -22.98 9.50
CA PRO A 222 -27.90 -21.68 9.91
C PRO A 222 -26.94 -21.05 10.93
N ILE A 223 -26.53 -19.80 10.66
CA ILE A 223 -25.75 -18.98 11.59
C ILE A 223 -26.67 -18.62 12.76
N SER A 224 -26.44 -19.23 13.93
CA SER A 224 -27.14 -18.86 15.16
C SER A 224 -26.51 -17.61 15.76
N PHE A 225 -27.19 -16.47 15.67
CA PHE A 225 -26.79 -15.27 16.41
C PHE A 225 -27.13 -15.46 17.89
N ASN A 226 -26.12 -15.33 18.75
CA ASN A 226 -26.29 -15.44 20.19
C ASN A 226 -26.89 -14.13 20.74
N ASN A 227 -28.15 -14.20 21.19
CA ASN A 227 -28.96 -13.05 21.62
C ASN A 227 -28.38 -12.25 22.83
N THR A 228 -27.32 -12.74 23.46
CA THR A 228 -26.68 -12.10 24.62
C THR A 228 -26.06 -10.74 24.26
N LEU A 229 -25.54 -10.57 23.04
CA LEU A 229 -24.86 -9.33 22.63
C LEU A 229 -25.85 -8.18 22.42
N LEU A 230 -27.03 -8.47 21.86
CA LEU A 230 -28.11 -7.50 21.64
C LEU A 230 -28.71 -7.00 22.97
N LEU A 231 -28.81 -7.88 23.98
CA LEU A 231 -29.27 -7.53 25.32
C LEU A 231 -28.31 -6.58 26.04
N LEU A 232 -27.00 -6.79 25.92
CA LEU A 232 -26.00 -5.89 26.50
C LEU A 232 -25.96 -4.52 25.83
N PHE A 233 -26.19 -4.46 24.51
CA PHE A 233 -26.31 -3.20 23.79
C PHE A 233 -27.56 -2.42 24.21
N ALA A 234 -28.70 -3.11 24.36
CA ALA A 234 -29.95 -2.49 24.79
C ALA A 234 -29.84 -1.88 26.19
N ILE A 235 -29.21 -2.58 27.15
CA ILE A 235 -29.03 -2.11 28.53
C ILE A 235 -28.12 -0.87 28.61
N ASN A 236 -27.05 -0.82 27.81
CA ASN A 236 -26.17 0.35 27.77
C ASN A 236 -26.85 1.58 27.15
N LEU A 237 -27.70 1.38 26.13
CA LEU A 237 -28.48 2.47 25.56
C LEU A 237 -29.50 3.03 26.57
N THR A 238 -30.17 2.20 27.37
CA THR A 238 -31.06 2.71 28.41
C THR A 238 -30.32 3.48 29.49
N PHE A 239 -29.11 3.04 29.89
CA PHE A 239 -28.30 3.80 30.86
C PHE A 239 -27.91 5.19 30.35
N LEU A 240 -27.60 5.33 29.06
CA LEU A 240 -27.26 6.62 28.44
C LEU A 240 -28.43 7.59 28.31
N PHE A 241 -29.68 7.11 28.32
CA PHE A 241 -30.87 7.97 28.19
C PHE A 241 -31.48 8.38 29.53
N PHE A 242 -31.13 7.72 30.62
CA PHE A 242 -31.73 7.94 31.94
C PHE A 242 -30.78 8.55 32.98
N PHE A 243 -29.48 8.72 32.66
CA PHE A 243 -28.47 9.38 33.48
C PHE A 243 -27.66 10.36 32.64
#